data_AF-A0A3C1P2D4-F1
#
_entry.id   AF-A0A3C1P2D4-F1
#
_cell.length_a   1.000
_cell.length_b   1.000
_cell.length_c   1.000
_cell.angle_alpha   90.00
_cell.angle_beta   90.00
_cell.angle_gamma   90.00
#
_symmetry.space_group_name_H-M   'P 1'
#
loop_
_entity.id
_entity.type
_entity.pdbx_description
1 polymer ?
#
loop_
_entity_poly.entity_id
_entity_poly.type
_entity_poly.pdbx_seq_one_letter_code
_entity_poly.pdbx_strand_id
1 'polypeptide(L)' 'MSEQSKCPVVHGAGTGGTQNQDWWPDQVNLRPLEQSGGPANPMGADFDYVAEFESIDYAALKADITAVMTDSQEWWP' A
#
# COMPACT_ATOMS: atom_id res chain seq x y z
N MET A 1 -26.54 -6.71 -5.55
CA MET A 1 -25.38 -5.82 -5.80
C MET A 1 -25.69 -4.48 -5.16
N SER A 2 -25.13 -4.24 -3.98
CA SER A 2 -25.49 -3.10 -3.12
C SER A 2 -25.05 -1.77 -3.76
N GLU A 3 -25.94 -0.78 -3.78
CA GLU A 3 -25.70 0.60 -4.24
C GLU A 3 -24.70 1.38 -3.36
N GLN A 4 -24.10 0.74 -2.35
CA GLN A 4 -23.38 1.38 -1.24
C GLN A 4 -21.90 1.72 -1.52
N SER A 5 -21.33 1.34 -2.67
CA SER A 5 -19.87 1.48 -2.91
C SER A 5 -19.51 2.12 -4.26
N LYS A 6 -20.44 2.82 -4.92
CA LYS A 6 -20.15 3.51 -6.18
C LYS A 6 -19.66 4.93 -5.91
N CYS A 7 -18.56 5.34 -6.55
CA CYS A 7 -18.15 6.74 -6.57
C CYS A 7 -19.28 7.59 -7.19
N PRO A 8 -19.72 8.68 -6.54
CA PRO A 8 -20.87 9.47 -7.00
C PRO A 8 -20.58 10.29 -8.27
N VAL A 9 -19.32 10.43 -8.66
CA VAL A 9 -18.89 11.08 -9.90
C VAL A 9 -18.13 10.07 -10.75
N VAL A 10 -18.60 9.84 -11.98
CA VAL A 10 -17.95 8.92 -12.93
C VAL A 10 -16.80 9.64 -13.61
N HIS A 11 -15.56 9.27 -13.27
CA HIS A 11 -14.35 9.79 -13.91
C HIS A 11 -14.00 8.96 -15.16
N GLY A 12 -13.93 9.59 -16.33
CA GLY A 12 -13.69 8.92 -17.61
C GLY A 12 -12.21 8.60 -17.94
N ALA A 13 -11.25 8.99 -17.08
CA ALA A 13 -9.82 9.01 -17.42
C ALA A 13 -8.93 8.02 -16.63
N GLY A 14 -9.51 7.10 -15.84
CA GLY A 14 -8.75 6.02 -15.19
C GLY A 14 -9.68 5.03 -14.50
N THR A 15 -9.48 3.72 -14.74
CA THR A 15 -10.07 2.47 -14.16
C THR A 15 -11.53 2.47 -13.63
N GLY A 16 -12.29 3.55 -13.78
CA GLY A 16 -13.62 3.79 -13.21
C GLY A 16 -14.76 3.53 -14.20
N GLY A 17 -14.48 2.79 -15.28
CA GLY A 17 -15.50 2.22 -16.16
C GLY A 17 -15.91 0.83 -15.69
N THR A 18 -16.96 0.28 -16.32
CA THR A 18 -17.42 -1.09 -16.08
C THR A 18 -16.29 -2.10 -16.33
N GLN A 19 -16.03 -2.97 -15.36
CA GLN A 19 -14.97 -3.97 -15.39
C GLN A 19 -15.55 -5.37 -15.62
N ASN A 20 -14.69 -6.36 -15.86
CA ASN A 20 -15.10 -7.76 -16.07
C ASN A 20 -15.89 -8.32 -14.86
N GLN A 21 -15.56 -7.89 -13.64
CA GLN A 21 -16.25 -8.28 -12.42
C GLN A 21 -17.69 -7.75 -12.35
N ASP A 22 -17.99 -6.63 -13.03
CA ASP A 22 -19.35 -6.09 -13.10
C ASP A 22 -20.23 -6.89 -14.07
N TRP A 23 -19.63 -7.41 -15.15
CA TRP A 23 -20.34 -8.23 -16.16
C TRP A 23 -20.49 -9.70 -15.75
N TRP A 24 -19.47 -10.26 -15.09
CA TRP A 24 -19.43 -11.66 -14.65
C TRP A 24 -19.04 -11.77 -13.17
N PRO A 25 -19.99 -11.48 -12.26
CA PRO A 25 -19.68 -11.39 -10.83
C PRO A 25 -19.25 -12.72 -10.20
N ASP A 26 -19.66 -13.86 -10.77
CA ASP A 26 -19.32 -15.20 -10.26
C ASP A 26 -18.06 -15.80 -10.93
N GLN A 27 -17.34 -15.02 -11.77
CA GLN A 27 -16.11 -15.48 -12.40
C GLN A 27 -14.97 -15.58 -11.38
N VAL A 28 -14.18 -16.66 -11.46
CA VAL A 28 -12.99 -16.85 -10.61
C VAL A 28 -12.02 -15.67 -10.79
N ASN A 29 -11.67 -15.04 -9.67
CA ASN A 29 -10.75 -13.92 -9.63
C ASN A 29 -9.30 -14.39 -9.42
N LEU A 30 -8.45 -14.21 -10.43
CA LEU A 30 -7.03 -14.58 -10.37
C LEU A 30 -6.11 -13.46 -9.87
N ARG A 31 -6.62 -12.24 -9.67
CA ARG A 31 -5.82 -11.09 -9.19
C ARG A 31 -5.05 -11.35 -7.89
N PRO A 32 -5.54 -12.17 -6.93
CA PRO A 32 -4.74 -12.51 -5.74
C PRO A 32 -3.38 -13.13 -6.04
N LEU A 33 -3.23 -13.81 -7.18
CA LEU A 33 -1.97 -14.43 -7.60
C LEU A 33 -0.93 -13.40 -8.08
N GLU A 34 -1.34 -12.16 -8.35
CA GLU A 34 -0.49 -11.09 -8.88
C GLU A 34 -0.11 -10.04 -7.82
N GLN A 35 -0.66 -10.12 -6.61
CA GLN A 35 -0.54 -9.06 -5.58
C GLN A 35 0.88 -8.84 -5.05
N SER A 36 1.75 -9.85 -5.12
CA SER A 36 3.12 -9.81 -4.61
C SER A 36 4.18 -9.77 -5.72
N GLY A 37 3.77 -9.49 -6.96
CA GLY A 37 4.67 -9.46 -8.11
C GLY A 37 5.75 -8.37 -7.98
N GLY A 38 7.00 -8.78 -8.14
CA GLY A 38 8.20 -7.94 -8.07
C GLY A 38 8.23 -6.63 -8.89
N PRO A 39 7.50 -6.42 -10.01
CA PRO A 39 7.54 -5.15 -10.74
C PRO A 39 7.09 -3.94 -9.92
N ALA A 40 6.25 -4.15 -8.91
CA ALA A 40 5.76 -3.08 -8.04
C ALA A 40 6.66 -2.84 -6.81
N ASN A 41 7.67 -3.68 -6.56
CA ASN A 41 8.59 -3.50 -5.44
C ASN A 41 9.57 -2.36 -5.76
N PRO A 42 9.50 -1.21 -5.07
CA PRO A 42 10.41 -0.08 -5.33
C PRO A 42 11.85 -0.36 -4.87
N MET A 43 12.07 -1.34 -4.00
CA MET A 43 13.39 -1.67 -3.44
C MET A 43 14.25 -2.50 -4.40
N GLY A 44 13.66 -3.05 -5.45
CA GLY A 44 14.34 -3.94 -6.40
C GLY A 44 14.43 -5.39 -5.93
N ALA A 45 14.85 -6.28 -6.83
CA ALA A 45 14.90 -7.72 -6.59
C ALA A 45 16.07 -8.15 -5.71
N ASP A 46 17.15 -7.36 -5.68
CA ASP A 46 18.39 -7.68 -4.97
C ASP A 46 18.43 -7.15 -3.53
N PHE A 47 17.37 -6.49 -3.08
CA PHE A 47 17.30 -5.90 -1.74
C PHE A 47 17.01 -6.97 -0.67
N ASP A 48 17.89 -7.07 0.34
CA ASP A 48 17.73 -7.95 1.50
C ASP A 48 17.39 -7.16 2.76
N TYR A 49 16.10 -7.16 3.12
CA TYR A 49 15.63 -6.47 4.32
C TYR A 49 16.26 -7.00 5.61
N VAL A 50 16.54 -8.31 5.70
CA VAL A 50 17.09 -8.92 6.91
C VAL A 50 18.52 -8.44 7.12
N ALA A 51 19.33 -8.47 6.07
CA ALA A 51 20.72 -8.00 6.12
C ALA A 51 20.80 -6.50 6.49
N GLU A 52 19.97 -5.66 5.89
CA GLU A 52 19.95 -4.23 6.18
C GLU A 52 19.46 -3.95 7.61
N PHE A 53 18.44 -4.67 8.07
CA PHE A 53 17.93 -4.52 9.44
C PHE A 53 18.95 -4.94 10.49
N GLU A 54 19.75 -5.98 10.24
CA GLU A 54 20.82 -6.39 11.16
C GLU A 54 21.95 -5.35 11.26
N SER A 55 22.13 -4.54 10.22
CA SER A 55 23.16 -3.49 10.17
C SER A 55 22.78 -2.18 10.88
N ILE A 56 21.51 -2.00 11.25
CA ILE A 56 21.00 -0.74 11.81
C ILE A 56 21.45 -0.53 13.26
N ASP A 57 21.70 0.72 13.64
CA ASP A 57 21.82 1.08 15.06
C ASP A 57 20.43 1.07 15.73
N TYR A 58 20.08 -0.10 16.26
CA TYR A 58 18.79 -0.32 16.91
C TYR A 58 18.62 0.51 18.19
N ALA A 59 19.71 0.89 18.86
CA ALA A 59 19.63 1.71 20.07
C ALA A 59 19.32 3.15 19.71
N ALA A 60 20.01 3.71 18.71
CA ALA A 60 19.74 5.04 18.18
C ALA A 60 18.31 5.16 17.66
N LEU A 61 17.83 4.19 16.87
CA LEU A 61 16.46 4.19 16.34
C LEU A 61 15.40 4.33 17.45
N LYS A 62 15.54 3.57 18.55
CA LYS A 62 14.60 3.65 19.67
C LYS A 62 14.69 4.99 20.41
N ALA A 63 15.88 5.55 20.53
CA ALA A 63 16.08 6.85 21.15
C ALA A 63 15.41 7.96 20.33
N ASP A 64 15.60 7.95 19.01
CA ASP A 64 15.01 8.93 18.10
C ASP A 64 13.48 8.86 18.09
N ILE A 65 12.91 7.65 18.08
CA ILE A 65 11.45 7.46 18.22
C ILE A 65 10.95 8.06 19.54
N THR A 66 11.67 7.83 20.64
CA THR A 66 11.30 8.37 21.96
C THR A 66 11.35 9.90 21.98
N ALA A 67 12.32 10.51 21.31
CA ALA A 67 12.42 11.95 21.18
C ALA A 67 11.23 12.53 20.40
N VAL A 68 10.90 11.93 19.25
CA VAL A 68 9.78 12.36 18.38
C VAL A 68 8.44 12.30 19.09
N MET A 69 8.23 11.38 20.03
CA MET A 69 6.99 11.32 20.83
C MET A 69 6.68 12.59 21.62
N THR A 70 7.69 13.44 21.87
CA THR A 70 7.55 14.73 22.57
C THR A 70 7.85 15.94 21.70
N ASP A 71 8.16 15.72 20.42
CA ASP A 71 8.49 16.77 19.46
C ASP A 71 7.27 17.12 18.60
N SER A 72 6.37 17.93 19.18
CA SER A 72 5.11 18.34 18.56
C SER A 72 5.36 19.10 17.25
N GLN A 73 4.59 18.77 16.22
CA GLN A 73 4.71 19.38 14.91
C GLN A 73 3.56 20.36 14.69
N GLU A 74 3.83 21.57 14.20
CA GLU A 74 2.79 22.61 14.08
C GLU A 74 1.60 22.22 13.20
N TRP A 75 1.81 21.34 12.21
CA TRP A 75 0.76 20.82 11.34
C TRP A 75 -0.09 19.73 11.99
N TRP A 76 0.38 19.13 13.09
CA TRP A 76 -0.33 18.17 13.91
C TRP A 76 0.15 18.22 15.37
N PRO A 77 -0.35 19.20 16.16
CA PRO A 77 0.14 19.43 17.52
C PRO A 77 -0.13 18.29 18.50
#